data_AF-A0AAU0ZIM5-F1
#
_entry.id   AF-A0AAU0ZIM5-F1
#
_cell.length_a   1.000
_cell.length_b   1.000
_cell.length_c   1.000
_cell.angle_alpha   90.00
_cell.angle_beta   90.00
_cell.angle_gamma   90.00
#
_symmetry.space_group_name_H-M   'P 1'
#
loop_
_entity.id
_entity.type
_entity.pdbx_description
1 polymer ?
#
loop_
_entity_poly.entity_id
_entity_poly.type
_entity_poly.pdbx_seq_one_letter_code
_entity_poly.pdbx_strand_id
1 'polypeptide(L)'
;MDSCSDRYKYERPRAVAIKAFAEAAWFPAVLFLGILCFFAPALHAPKPHHVEVVVAGSADRVEDELSARYPEGFDVTPVDTAREARQAVLDRDAYAGYVTGDRPVLYVAKGNGASLEQTLTGAFSGLTGGAPTVRDVAPTAQKDLLGSTVLYFAIAWNIPAYILATTLLRAVALDRRRKLLAIAAVAAVFSLVGYGAGVGLGYFDAHPAVLGVAFLLSTAVATVASGLAPFTRQFLPAVGMTLFIVMSIPTSGGAVPAPLLPEFFQGVHAVMPLANAVDALRGVLYFDGAGVLKPLLVLCGWIVAGLALLALDHARHRRAAADEAAPVEDPAAETPVPTALPAQRHHFGEPVPTLTGVVVDAAHEPLRGAAVVVLDGRGRQLVSTFTDDRGRYAVAGLPEDHLSLVASAPGRHPEAQRILVRQGAPATADFRLRVREGALVSR
;
A
#
# COMPACT_ATOMS: atom_id res chain seq x y z
N MET A 1 -56.78 -2.76 1.62
CA MET A 1 -55.80 -3.55 2.39
C MET A 1 -54.98 -4.31 1.38
N ASP A 2 -53.97 -3.66 0.82
CA ASP A 2 -53.02 -4.26 -0.11
C ASP A 2 -51.66 -3.61 0.15
N SER A 3 -50.61 -4.40 -0.02
CA SER A 3 -49.19 -4.06 0.18
C SER A 3 -48.66 -4.25 1.61
N CYS A 4 -48.19 -5.46 1.90
CA CYS A 4 -46.83 -5.68 2.41
C CYS A 4 -46.57 -7.19 2.53
N SER A 5 -45.64 -7.75 1.74
CA SER A 5 -44.86 -8.95 2.11
C SER A 5 -43.81 -9.25 1.03
N ASP A 6 -42.65 -8.61 1.21
CA ASP A 6 -41.32 -9.20 1.07
C ASP A 6 -40.94 -9.99 -0.20
N ARG A 7 -40.23 -9.27 -1.08
CA ARG A 7 -39.29 -9.83 -2.04
C ARG A 7 -38.00 -10.29 -1.34
N TYR A 8 -38.02 -11.42 -0.63
CA TYR A 8 -36.79 -12.17 -0.36
C TYR A 8 -36.39 -12.95 -1.61
N LYS A 9 -35.46 -12.40 -2.40
CA LYS A 9 -34.77 -13.14 -3.47
C LYS A 9 -33.99 -14.30 -2.83
N TYR A 10 -34.55 -15.52 -2.88
CA TYR A 10 -33.79 -16.75 -2.67
C TYR A 10 -32.75 -16.89 -3.80
N GLU A 11 -31.51 -16.49 -3.55
CA GLU A 11 -30.40 -16.88 -4.43
C GLU A 11 -30.28 -18.41 -4.40
N ARG A 12 -30.31 -19.06 -5.57
CA ARG A 12 -30.22 -20.53 -5.66
C ARG A 12 -28.91 -20.98 -5.01
N PRO A 13 -28.88 -22.05 -4.19
CA PRO A 13 -27.69 -22.50 -3.47
C PRO A 13 -26.47 -22.79 -4.39
N ARG A 14 -26.72 -23.14 -5.66
CA ARG A 14 -25.66 -23.26 -6.68
C ARG A 14 -25.00 -21.92 -7.05
N ALA A 15 -25.75 -20.83 -7.11
CA ALA A 15 -25.21 -19.51 -7.43
C ALA A 15 -24.30 -18.99 -6.31
N VAL A 16 -24.67 -19.25 -5.05
CA VAL A 16 -23.83 -18.94 -3.87
C VAL A 16 -22.56 -19.78 -3.87
N ALA A 17 -22.65 -21.08 -4.16
CA ALA A 17 -21.48 -21.96 -4.26
C ALA A 17 -20.52 -21.56 -5.40
N ILE A 18 -21.05 -21.20 -6.58
CA ILE A 18 -20.24 -20.74 -7.72
C ILE A 18 -19.56 -19.41 -7.39
N LYS A 19 -20.26 -18.47 -6.75
CA LYS A 19 -19.68 -17.19 -6.33
C LYS A 19 -18.57 -17.39 -5.30
N ALA A 20 -18.80 -18.21 -4.28
CA ALA A 20 -17.78 -18.52 -3.27
C ALA A 20 -16.55 -19.22 -3.88
N PHE A 21 -16.76 -20.12 -4.83
CA PHE A 21 -15.67 -20.76 -5.57
C PHE A 21 -14.89 -19.75 -6.42
N ALA A 22 -15.58 -18.86 -7.14
CA ALA A 22 -14.92 -17.82 -7.94
C ALA A 22 -14.11 -16.86 -7.05
N GLU A 23 -14.65 -16.47 -5.89
CA GLU A 23 -13.98 -15.63 -4.89
C GLU A 23 -12.76 -16.32 -4.24
N ALA A 24 -12.76 -17.65 -4.16
CA ALA A 24 -11.60 -18.41 -3.67
C ALA A 24 -10.55 -18.69 -4.77
N ALA A 25 -11.01 -18.93 -6.01
CA ALA A 25 -10.16 -19.41 -7.10
C ALA A 25 -9.42 -18.28 -7.84
N TRP A 26 -9.94 -17.05 -7.85
CA TRP A 26 -9.34 -15.97 -8.63
C TRP A 26 -7.90 -15.63 -8.18
N PHE A 27 -7.63 -15.64 -6.87
CA PHE A 27 -6.31 -15.27 -6.35
C PHE A 27 -5.22 -16.30 -6.73
N PRO A 28 -5.42 -17.62 -6.51
CA PRO A 28 -4.54 -18.65 -7.08
C PRO A 28 -4.46 -18.62 -8.60
N ALA A 29 -5.55 -18.30 -9.31
CA ALA A 29 -5.55 -18.21 -10.76
C ALA A 29 -4.67 -17.06 -11.27
N VAL A 30 -4.74 -15.88 -10.64
CA VAL A 30 -3.85 -14.74 -10.95
C VAL A 30 -2.39 -15.11 -10.71
N LEU A 31 -2.10 -15.82 -9.61
CA LEU A 31 -0.75 -16.31 -9.33
C LEU A 31 -0.27 -17.30 -10.41
N PHE A 32 -1.09 -18.30 -10.74
CA PHE A 32 -0.77 -19.31 -11.76
C PHE A 32 -0.54 -18.69 -13.13
N LEU A 33 -1.46 -17.85 -13.59
CA LEU A 33 -1.36 -17.14 -14.86
C LEU A 33 -0.17 -16.18 -14.85
N GLY A 34 0.05 -15.47 -13.75
CA GLY A 34 1.20 -14.60 -13.58
C GLY A 34 2.53 -15.35 -13.71
N ILE A 35 2.70 -16.46 -12.99
CA ILE A 35 3.92 -17.28 -13.11
C ILE A 35 4.10 -17.75 -14.55
N LEU A 36 3.05 -18.26 -15.19
CA LEU A 36 3.11 -18.74 -16.56
C LEU A 36 3.49 -17.63 -17.57
N CYS A 37 2.89 -16.44 -17.42
CA CYS A 37 3.08 -15.32 -18.34
C CYS A 37 4.36 -14.52 -18.10
N PHE A 38 4.95 -14.55 -16.90
CA PHE A 38 6.17 -13.78 -16.59
C PHE A 38 7.42 -14.67 -16.54
N PHE A 39 7.37 -15.89 -15.99
CA PHE A 39 8.58 -16.71 -15.82
C PHE A 39 9.00 -17.39 -17.11
N ALA A 40 8.08 -18.05 -17.82
CA ALA A 40 8.45 -18.78 -19.02
C ALA A 40 8.99 -17.86 -20.13
N PRO A 41 8.35 -16.72 -20.45
CA PRO A 41 8.88 -15.81 -21.47
C PRO A 41 10.21 -15.15 -21.09
N ALA A 42 10.46 -14.92 -19.80
CA ALA A 42 11.70 -14.31 -19.33
C ALA A 42 12.87 -15.29 -19.22
N LEU A 43 12.62 -16.53 -18.75
CA LEU A 43 13.69 -17.40 -18.23
C LEU A 43 13.90 -18.68 -19.04
N HIS A 44 12.97 -19.09 -19.91
CA HIS A 44 13.02 -20.40 -20.56
C HIS A 44 14.15 -20.53 -21.61
N ALA A 45 14.40 -19.47 -22.38
CA ALA A 45 15.40 -19.48 -23.44
C ALA A 45 16.19 -18.16 -23.48
N PRO A 46 17.09 -17.93 -22.50
CA PRO A 46 17.91 -16.72 -22.44
C PRO A 46 18.80 -16.59 -23.68
N LYS A 47 18.84 -15.40 -24.25
CA LYS A 47 19.67 -15.05 -25.42
C LYS A 47 20.24 -13.65 -25.22
N PRO A 48 21.44 -13.35 -25.75
CA PRO A 48 21.98 -12.00 -25.68
C PRO A 48 21.06 -11.04 -26.46
N HIS A 49 20.73 -9.90 -25.86
CA HIS A 49 20.06 -8.78 -26.51
C HIS A 49 20.80 -7.50 -26.11
N HIS A 50 21.43 -6.83 -27.07
CA HIS A 50 22.18 -5.59 -26.85
C HIS A 50 23.16 -5.66 -25.66
N VAL A 51 23.91 -6.76 -25.56
CA VAL A 51 24.93 -6.93 -24.53
C VAL A 51 26.11 -6.02 -24.84
N GLU A 52 26.30 -4.97 -24.05
CA GLU A 52 27.45 -4.05 -24.18
C GLU A 52 28.78 -4.79 -23.97
N VAL A 53 29.62 -4.77 -24.99
CA VAL A 53 30.95 -5.38 -24.97
C VAL A 53 31.98 -4.40 -25.53
N VAL A 54 33.14 -4.30 -24.89
CA VAL A 54 34.23 -3.47 -25.37
C VAL A 54 35.28 -4.32 -26.08
N VAL A 55 35.84 -3.82 -27.18
CA VAL A 55 36.83 -4.55 -27.97
C VAL A 55 38.09 -3.71 -28.17
N ALA A 56 39.25 -4.27 -27.79
CA ALA A 56 40.56 -3.71 -28.06
C ALA A 56 41.17 -4.34 -29.32
N GLY A 57 41.51 -3.50 -30.30
CA GLY A 57 42.08 -3.88 -31.60
C GLY A 57 41.03 -3.95 -32.71
N SER A 58 40.86 -5.10 -33.37
CA SER A 58 40.00 -5.25 -34.57
C SER A 58 38.49 -5.26 -34.24
N ALA A 59 37.96 -4.19 -33.66
CA ALA A 59 36.57 -4.06 -33.22
C ALA A 59 35.56 -4.27 -34.35
N ASP A 60 35.71 -3.58 -35.49
CA ASP A 60 34.80 -3.67 -36.64
C ASP A 60 34.61 -5.12 -37.12
N ARG A 61 35.71 -5.88 -37.19
CA ARG A 61 35.67 -7.30 -37.62
C ARG A 61 34.93 -8.18 -36.60
N VAL A 62 35.15 -7.93 -35.31
CA VAL A 62 34.47 -8.66 -34.23
C VAL A 62 32.98 -8.33 -34.24
N GLU A 63 32.62 -7.07 -34.47
CA GLU A 63 31.23 -6.61 -34.59
C GLU A 63 30.52 -7.28 -35.78
N ASP A 64 31.16 -7.34 -36.95
CA ASP A 64 30.62 -8.04 -38.13
C ASP A 64 30.36 -9.53 -37.86
N GLU A 65 31.31 -10.22 -37.23
CA GLU A 65 31.20 -11.66 -36.90
C GLU A 65 30.12 -11.93 -35.84
N LEU A 66 30.05 -11.10 -34.80
CA LEU A 66 29.03 -11.21 -33.76
C LEU A 66 27.64 -10.90 -34.31
N SER A 67 27.49 -9.86 -35.12
CA SER A 67 26.22 -9.49 -35.75
C SER A 67 25.71 -10.58 -36.70
N ALA A 68 26.61 -11.26 -37.42
CA ALA A 68 26.24 -12.38 -38.29
C ALA A 68 25.75 -13.61 -37.51
N ARG A 69 26.32 -13.89 -36.33
CA ARG A 69 25.99 -15.06 -35.51
C ARG A 69 24.84 -14.80 -34.52
N TYR A 70 24.75 -13.58 -34.01
CA TYR A 70 23.79 -13.11 -33.01
C TYR A 70 23.26 -11.73 -33.42
N PRO A 71 22.31 -11.68 -34.38
CA PRO A 71 21.65 -10.43 -34.73
C PRO A 71 21.05 -9.76 -33.49
N GLU A 72 21.33 -8.47 -33.28
CA GLU A 72 20.90 -7.66 -32.11
C GLU A 72 21.40 -8.21 -30.75
N GLY A 73 22.41 -9.07 -30.76
CA GLY A 73 22.91 -9.72 -29.55
C GLY A 73 23.90 -8.88 -28.76
N PHE A 74 24.79 -8.16 -29.43
CA PHE A 74 25.94 -7.48 -28.82
C PHE A 74 26.09 -6.08 -29.37
N ASP A 75 26.37 -5.12 -28.49
CA ASP A 75 26.72 -3.76 -28.86
C ASP A 75 28.23 -3.57 -28.62
N VAL A 76 28.99 -3.48 -29.71
CA VAL A 76 30.46 -3.43 -29.67
C VAL A 76 30.93 -1.98 -29.56
N THR A 77 31.71 -1.67 -28.53
CA THR A 77 32.38 -0.38 -28.38
C THR A 77 33.90 -0.53 -28.51
N PRO A 78 34.57 0.17 -29.44
CA PRO A 78 36.02 0.09 -29.56
C PRO A 78 36.71 0.78 -28.39
N VAL A 79 37.81 0.18 -27.91
CA VAL A 79 38.70 0.75 -26.90
C VAL A 79 40.16 0.59 -27.34
N ASP A 80 41.05 1.44 -26.84
CA ASP A 80 42.42 1.51 -27.36
C ASP A 80 43.30 0.37 -26.80
N THR A 81 43.03 -0.08 -25.56
CA THR A 81 43.95 -0.97 -24.84
C THR A 81 43.26 -2.09 -24.09
N ALA A 82 44.01 -3.19 -23.86
CA ALA A 82 43.59 -4.28 -23.00
C ALA A 82 43.29 -3.84 -21.54
N ARG A 83 43.96 -2.79 -21.07
CA ARG A 83 43.74 -2.24 -19.72
C ARG A 83 42.38 -1.54 -19.64
N GLU A 84 42.06 -0.75 -20.67
CA GLU A 84 40.77 -0.09 -20.79
C GLU A 84 39.63 -1.10 -20.93
N ALA A 85 39.80 -2.13 -21.75
CA ALA A 85 38.84 -3.23 -21.85
C ALA A 85 38.56 -3.92 -20.51
N ARG A 86 39.63 -4.19 -19.73
CA ARG A 86 39.49 -4.75 -18.37
C ARG A 86 38.78 -3.79 -17.42
N GLN A 87 39.11 -2.50 -17.50
CA GLN A 87 38.59 -1.48 -16.60
C GLN A 87 37.11 -1.22 -16.84
N ALA A 88 36.66 -1.16 -18.10
CA ALA A 88 35.25 -1.00 -18.44
C ALA A 88 34.36 -2.12 -17.86
N VAL A 89 34.87 -3.36 -17.78
CA VAL A 89 34.16 -4.47 -17.12
C VAL A 89 34.08 -4.28 -15.60
N LEU A 90 35.14 -3.75 -14.97
CA LEU A 90 35.16 -3.47 -13.53
C LEU A 90 34.29 -2.27 -13.15
N ASP A 91 34.25 -1.25 -14.00
CA ASP A 91 33.43 -0.05 -13.80
C ASP A 91 31.95 -0.30 -14.14
N ARG A 92 31.65 -1.49 -14.71
CA ARG A 92 30.32 -1.95 -15.16
C ARG A 92 29.75 -1.09 -16.31
N ASP A 93 30.63 -0.52 -17.12
CA ASP A 93 30.29 0.14 -18.38
C ASP A 93 30.12 -0.86 -19.54
N ALA A 94 30.62 -2.09 -19.36
CA ALA A 94 30.43 -3.20 -20.29
C ALA A 94 30.37 -4.54 -19.54
N TYR A 95 29.70 -5.54 -20.13
CA TYR A 95 29.60 -6.88 -19.56
C TYR A 95 30.80 -7.77 -19.89
N ALA A 96 31.51 -7.47 -20.98
CA ALA A 96 32.73 -8.16 -21.37
C ALA A 96 33.72 -7.23 -22.06
N GLY A 97 35.01 -7.55 -21.95
CA GLY A 97 36.08 -6.88 -22.66
C GLY A 97 36.89 -7.88 -23.47
N TYR A 98 36.95 -7.74 -24.78
CA TYR A 98 37.66 -8.64 -25.67
C TYR A 98 38.90 -7.98 -26.25
N VAL A 99 40.05 -8.65 -26.18
CA VAL A 99 41.31 -8.17 -26.73
C VAL A 99 41.71 -9.08 -27.88
N THR A 100 41.79 -8.50 -29.07
CA THR A 100 42.22 -9.21 -30.29
C THR A 100 43.75 -9.33 -30.36
N GLY A 101 44.25 -10.30 -31.12
CA GLY A 101 45.68 -10.55 -31.33
C GLY A 101 46.03 -12.04 -31.37
N ASP A 102 47.32 -12.37 -31.37
CA ASP A 102 47.82 -13.77 -31.44
C ASP A 102 47.38 -14.63 -30.25
N ARG A 103 47.11 -13.99 -29.11
CA ARG A 103 46.59 -14.63 -27.90
C ARG A 103 45.37 -13.84 -27.42
N PRO A 104 44.19 -14.08 -27.99
CA PRO A 104 43.01 -13.32 -27.63
C PRO A 104 42.64 -13.56 -26.17
N VAL A 105 42.17 -12.51 -25.50
CA VAL A 105 41.77 -12.52 -24.09
C VAL A 105 40.36 -12.00 -23.97
N LEU A 106 39.52 -12.71 -23.22
CA LEU A 106 38.17 -12.29 -22.90
C LEU A 106 38.08 -12.01 -21.39
N TYR A 107 37.92 -10.74 -21.02
CA TYR A 107 37.58 -10.31 -19.68
C TYR A 107 36.08 -10.46 -19.46
N VAL A 108 35.71 -11.22 -18.45
CA VAL A 108 34.33 -11.45 -18.02
C VAL A 108 34.22 -11.16 -16.53
N ALA A 109 33.00 -10.96 -16.03
CA ALA A 109 32.74 -10.78 -14.61
C ALA A 109 31.68 -11.78 -14.16
N LYS A 110 32.10 -12.86 -13.48
CA LYS A 110 31.16 -13.86 -12.97
C LYS A 110 30.17 -13.28 -11.94
N GLY A 111 30.57 -12.21 -11.25
CA GLY A 111 29.71 -11.41 -10.37
C GLY A 111 28.44 -10.86 -11.04
N ASN A 112 28.43 -10.71 -12.37
CA ASN A 112 27.23 -10.33 -13.14
C ASN A 112 26.29 -11.52 -13.41
N GLY A 113 26.73 -12.76 -13.18
CA GLY A 113 25.94 -13.98 -13.28
C GLY A 113 26.62 -15.05 -14.13
N ALA A 114 26.62 -16.29 -13.64
CA ALA A 114 27.30 -17.42 -14.29
C ALA A 114 26.74 -17.75 -15.68
N SER A 115 25.45 -17.56 -15.91
CA SER A 115 24.85 -17.80 -17.24
C SER A 115 25.32 -16.79 -18.29
N LEU A 116 25.51 -15.52 -17.91
CA LEU A 116 26.07 -14.51 -18.81
C LEU A 116 27.53 -14.78 -19.15
N GLU A 117 28.34 -15.16 -18.16
CA GLU A 117 29.73 -15.57 -18.37
C GLU A 117 29.83 -16.74 -19.38
N GLN A 118 28.95 -17.74 -19.25
CA GLN A 118 28.89 -18.88 -20.16
C GLN A 118 28.45 -18.47 -21.58
N THR A 119 27.43 -17.63 -21.70
CA THR A 119 26.97 -17.10 -22.99
C THR A 119 28.07 -16.29 -23.68
N LEU A 120 28.76 -15.42 -22.95
CA LEU A 120 29.88 -14.62 -23.46
C LEU A 120 31.05 -15.50 -23.90
N THR A 121 31.47 -16.44 -23.05
CA THR A 121 32.54 -17.38 -23.38
C THR A 121 32.21 -18.19 -24.64
N GLY A 122 30.97 -18.65 -24.77
CA GLY A 122 30.50 -19.37 -25.95
C GLY A 122 30.41 -18.50 -27.21
N ALA A 123 29.94 -17.26 -27.09
CA ALA A 123 29.78 -16.34 -28.21
C ALA A 123 31.14 -15.92 -28.79
N PHE A 124 32.10 -15.61 -27.92
CA PHE A 124 33.46 -15.22 -28.30
C PHE A 124 34.37 -16.43 -28.60
N SER A 125 33.91 -17.65 -28.32
CA SER A 125 34.57 -18.87 -28.80
C SER A 125 34.38 -19.02 -30.32
N GLY A 126 35.50 -19.10 -31.03
CA GLY A 126 35.52 -19.29 -32.48
C GLY A 126 35.45 -18.00 -33.31
N LEU A 127 35.58 -16.83 -32.70
CA LEU A 127 35.89 -15.60 -33.43
C LEU A 127 37.31 -15.64 -34.02
N THR A 128 37.58 -14.77 -34.98
CA THR A 128 38.89 -14.68 -35.61
C THR A 128 40.00 -14.36 -34.61
N GLY A 129 41.01 -15.25 -34.56
CA GLY A 129 42.06 -15.25 -33.52
C GLY A 129 42.07 -16.52 -32.66
N GLY A 130 41.04 -17.38 -32.75
CA GLY A 130 40.98 -18.65 -32.05
C GLY A 130 40.27 -18.56 -30.70
N ALA A 131 40.35 -19.61 -29.89
CA ALA A 131 39.69 -19.64 -28.59
C ALA A 131 40.37 -18.65 -27.60
N PRO A 132 39.65 -17.65 -27.07
CA PRO A 132 40.25 -16.71 -26.14
C PRO A 132 40.57 -17.34 -24.79
N THR A 133 41.61 -16.82 -24.15
CA THR A 133 41.84 -17.08 -22.72
C THR A 133 40.83 -16.26 -21.92
N VAL A 134 39.91 -16.94 -21.25
CA VAL A 134 38.91 -16.29 -20.40
C VAL A 134 39.55 -15.88 -19.07
N ARG A 135 39.36 -14.61 -18.69
CA ARG A 135 39.82 -14.04 -17.43
C ARG A 135 38.65 -13.42 -16.70
N ASP A 136 38.25 -14.05 -15.60
CA ASP A 136 37.29 -13.47 -14.68
C ASP A 136 37.95 -12.35 -13.88
N VAL A 137 37.43 -11.13 -13.99
CA VAL A 137 37.97 -9.94 -13.32
C VAL A 137 37.22 -9.59 -12.05
N ALA A 138 36.02 -10.15 -11.85
CA ALA A 138 35.16 -9.92 -10.69
C ALA A 138 34.47 -11.24 -10.31
N PRO A 139 35.19 -12.16 -9.64
CA PRO A 139 34.66 -13.46 -9.25
C PRO A 139 33.60 -13.35 -8.16
N THR A 140 32.70 -14.34 -8.10
CA THR A 140 31.73 -14.46 -7.01
C THR A 140 32.40 -14.96 -5.72
N ALA A 141 31.71 -14.76 -4.59
CA ALA A 141 32.16 -15.29 -3.30
C ALA A 141 32.34 -16.82 -3.35
N GLN A 142 33.26 -17.38 -2.55
CA GLN A 142 33.61 -18.80 -2.62
C GLN A 142 32.40 -19.75 -2.42
N LYS A 143 31.43 -19.34 -1.60
CA LYS A 143 30.20 -20.12 -1.36
C LYS A 143 29.06 -19.80 -2.34
N ASP A 144 29.25 -18.85 -3.24
CA ASP A 144 28.27 -18.42 -4.24
C ASP A 144 28.70 -18.86 -5.65
N LEU A 145 28.73 -20.18 -5.87
CA LEU A 145 29.25 -20.77 -7.11
C LEU A 145 28.49 -20.33 -8.38
N LEU A 146 27.20 -20.03 -8.23
CA LEU A 146 26.30 -19.64 -9.31
C LEU A 146 25.97 -18.14 -9.34
N GLY A 147 26.39 -17.35 -8.35
CA GLY A 147 26.05 -15.94 -8.26
C GLY A 147 24.59 -15.67 -7.82
N SER A 148 23.91 -16.66 -7.24
CA SER A 148 22.49 -16.61 -6.90
C SER A 148 22.21 -16.21 -5.45
N THR A 149 23.24 -16.17 -4.60
CA THR A 149 23.12 -15.79 -3.18
C THR A 149 22.49 -14.41 -3.03
N VAL A 150 22.96 -13.43 -3.81
CA VAL A 150 22.42 -12.06 -3.81
C VAL A 150 20.91 -12.03 -4.06
N LEU A 151 20.43 -12.84 -5.02
CA LEU A 151 19.00 -12.93 -5.33
C LEU A 151 18.19 -13.46 -4.13
N TYR A 152 18.65 -14.51 -3.46
CA TYR A 152 17.91 -15.10 -2.35
C TYR A 152 17.78 -14.16 -1.17
N PHE A 153 18.84 -13.44 -0.82
CA PHE A 153 18.79 -12.41 0.21
C PHE A 153 17.89 -11.23 -0.18
N ALA A 154 17.96 -10.79 -1.44
CA ALA A 154 17.08 -9.75 -1.96
C ALA A 154 15.59 -10.17 -1.88
N ILE A 155 15.26 -11.42 -2.23
CA ILE A 155 13.90 -11.99 -2.05
C ILE A 155 13.49 -12.00 -0.57
N ALA A 156 14.40 -12.40 0.32
CA ALA A 156 14.15 -12.44 1.76
C ALA A 156 13.90 -11.04 2.38
N TRP A 157 14.43 -9.97 1.78
CA TRP A 157 14.11 -8.60 2.18
C TRP A 157 12.86 -8.03 1.52
N ASN A 158 12.56 -8.47 0.30
CA ASN A 158 11.45 -7.95 -0.52
C ASN A 158 10.09 -8.55 -0.14
N ILE A 159 9.95 -9.88 -0.09
CA ILE A 159 8.64 -10.52 0.13
C ILE A 159 8.10 -10.21 1.54
N PRO A 160 8.87 -10.35 2.63
CA PRO A 160 8.38 -10.02 3.97
C PRO A 160 8.04 -8.54 4.14
N ALA A 161 8.71 -7.62 3.43
CA ALA A 161 8.37 -6.19 3.44
C ALA A 161 6.99 -5.92 2.84
N TYR A 162 6.62 -6.64 1.79
CA TYR A 162 5.26 -6.61 1.25
C TYR A 162 4.23 -7.17 2.25
N ILE A 163 4.54 -8.32 2.88
CA ILE A 163 3.67 -8.91 3.91
C ILE A 163 3.51 -7.95 5.10
N LEU A 164 4.57 -7.24 5.50
CA LEU A 164 4.52 -6.21 6.54
C LEU A 164 3.51 -5.11 6.19
N ALA A 165 3.52 -4.61 4.95
CA ALA A 165 2.54 -3.60 4.53
C ALA A 165 1.10 -4.09 4.68
N THR A 166 0.80 -5.31 4.21
CA THR A 166 -0.57 -5.87 4.30
C THR A 166 -1.02 -6.15 5.73
N THR A 167 -0.11 -6.55 6.62
CA THR A 167 -0.41 -6.77 8.04
C THR A 167 -0.59 -5.45 8.81
N LEU A 168 0.21 -4.42 8.51
CA LEU A 168 0.08 -3.08 9.10
C LEU A 168 -1.24 -2.38 8.74
N LEU A 169 -1.87 -2.74 7.62
CA LEU A 169 -3.22 -2.25 7.30
C LEU A 169 -4.26 -2.70 8.32
N ARG A 170 -4.10 -3.89 8.90
CA ARG A 170 -5.00 -4.44 9.93
C ARG A 170 -4.75 -3.83 11.32
N ALA A 171 -3.61 -3.17 11.52
CA ALA A 171 -3.29 -2.48 12.77
C ALA A 171 -4.01 -1.13 12.85
N VAL A 172 -5.29 -1.17 13.25
CA VAL A 172 -6.15 0.03 13.36
C VAL A 172 -5.74 0.96 14.51
N ALA A 173 -5.09 0.43 15.55
CA ALA A 173 -4.59 1.21 16.69
C ALA A 173 -3.37 2.09 16.38
N LEU A 174 -2.75 1.94 15.20
CA LEU A 174 -1.57 2.70 14.81
C LEU A 174 -1.94 3.85 13.87
N ASP A 175 -1.60 5.06 14.30
CA ASP A 175 -1.62 6.22 13.42
C ASP A 175 -0.60 6.07 12.28
N ARG A 176 -0.81 6.82 11.20
CA ARG A 176 0.05 6.79 10.00
C ARG A 176 1.54 6.98 10.31
N ARG A 177 1.88 7.91 11.20
CA ARG A 177 3.28 8.15 11.60
C ARG A 177 3.88 6.91 12.27
N ARG A 178 3.12 6.25 13.15
CA ARG A 178 3.54 5.02 13.81
C ARG A 178 3.70 3.87 12.83
N LYS A 179 2.84 3.78 11.80
CA LYS A 179 2.98 2.80 10.71
C LYS A 179 4.26 3.01 9.90
N LEU A 180 4.59 4.26 9.56
CA LEU A 180 5.84 4.57 8.84
C LEU A 180 7.08 4.28 9.71
N LEU A 181 7.03 4.63 11.00
CA LEU A 181 8.10 4.27 11.94
C LEU A 181 8.24 2.75 12.11
N ALA A 182 7.13 2.01 12.12
CA ALA A 182 7.15 0.55 12.15
C ALA A 182 7.78 -0.04 10.87
N ILE A 183 7.47 0.51 9.70
CA ILE A 183 8.12 0.12 8.43
C ILE A 183 9.63 0.32 8.52
N ALA A 184 10.07 1.52 8.93
CA ALA A 184 11.50 1.82 9.05
C ALA A 184 12.19 0.92 10.08
N ALA A 185 11.58 0.71 11.25
CA ALA A 185 12.14 -0.13 12.31
C ALA A 185 12.27 -1.60 11.86
N VAL A 186 11.23 -2.16 11.25
CA VAL A 186 11.25 -3.56 10.77
C VAL A 186 12.20 -3.71 9.58
N ALA A 187 12.26 -2.75 8.66
CA ALA A 187 13.24 -2.75 7.58
C ALA A 187 14.68 -2.75 8.12
N ALA A 188 14.97 -1.95 9.15
CA ALA A 188 16.28 -1.95 9.81
C ALA A 188 16.60 -3.31 10.45
N VAL A 189 15.63 -3.91 11.15
CA VAL A 189 15.79 -5.25 11.75
C VAL A 189 16.03 -6.31 10.68
N PHE A 190 15.22 -6.36 9.61
CA PHE A 190 15.41 -7.30 8.51
C PHE A 190 16.77 -7.11 7.83
N SER A 191 17.22 -5.87 7.66
CA SER A 191 18.54 -5.56 7.10
C SER A 191 19.65 -6.10 7.99
N LEU A 192 19.60 -5.83 9.30
CA LEU A 192 20.58 -6.31 10.28
C LEU A 192 20.62 -7.84 10.36
N VAL A 193 19.45 -8.50 10.43
CA VAL A 193 19.36 -9.96 10.51
C VAL A 193 19.84 -10.61 9.22
N GLY A 194 19.41 -10.12 8.06
CA GLY A 194 19.85 -10.64 6.76
C GLY A 194 21.35 -10.45 6.55
N TYR A 195 21.88 -9.27 6.87
CA TYR A 195 23.33 -9.01 6.81
C TYR A 195 24.11 -9.90 7.76
N GLY A 196 23.67 -10.00 9.02
CA GLY A 196 24.30 -10.85 10.03
C GLY A 196 24.29 -12.33 9.65
N ALA A 197 23.19 -12.83 9.07
CA ALA A 197 23.12 -14.19 8.55
C ALA A 197 24.04 -14.39 7.33
N GLY A 198 24.07 -13.43 6.40
CA GLY A 198 24.92 -13.48 5.21
C GLY A 198 26.40 -13.51 5.54
N VAL A 199 26.86 -12.59 6.38
CA VAL A 199 28.26 -12.51 6.82
C VAL A 199 28.60 -13.64 7.78
N GLY A 200 27.74 -13.92 8.76
CA GLY A 200 28.00 -14.93 9.79
C GLY A 200 28.07 -16.36 9.24
N LEU A 201 27.33 -16.66 8.17
CA LEU A 201 27.39 -17.95 7.47
C LEU A 201 28.44 -17.96 6.34
N GLY A 202 29.09 -16.82 6.07
CA GLY A 202 30.12 -16.67 5.04
C GLY A 202 29.58 -16.79 3.62
N TYR A 203 28.35 -16.31 3.37
CA TYR A 203 27.74 -16.27 2.05
C TYR A 203 28.28 -15.13 1.19
N PHE A 204 28.63 -14.00 1.81
CA PHE A 204 29.27 -12.85 1.17
C PHE A 204 30.14 -12.10 2.19
N ASP A 205 31.07 -11.28 1.69
CA ASP A 205 32.02 -10.53 2.51
C ASP A 205 31.35 -9.38 3.29
N ALA A 206 31.99 -8.96 4.39
CA ALA A 206 31.44 -7.98 5.32
C ALA A 206 31.50 -6.54 4.77
N HIS A 207 30.51 -6.17 3.95
CA HIS A 207 30.35 -4.81 3.42
C HIS A 207 29.13 -4.11 4.04
N PRO A 208 29.32 -3.08 4.90
CA PRO A 208 28.21 -2.43 5.60
C PRO A 208 27.20 -1.73 4.67
N ALA A 209 27.59 -1.39 3.43
CA ALA A 209 26.68 -0.84 2.43
C ALA A 209 25.52 -1.78 2.06
N VAL A 210 25.68 -3.10 2.25
CA VAL A 210 24.60 -4.09 2.09
C VAL A 210 23.41 -3.79 3.00
N LEU A 211 23.65 -3.29 4.22
CA LEU A 211 22.59 -2.88 5.14
C LEU A 211 21.74 -1.75 4.55
N GLY A 212 22.40 -0.78 3.91
CA GLY A 212 21.73 0.35 3.27
C GLY A 212 20.85 -0.09 2.10
N VAL A 213 21.36 -0.98 1.24
CA VAL A 213 20.59 -1.51 0.10
C VAL A 213 19.39 -2.33 0.58
N ALA A 214 19.59 -3.23 1.54
CA ALA A 214 18.52 -4.02 2.14
C ALA A 214 17.43 -3.13 2.77
N PHE A 215 17.85 -2.10 3.51
CA PHE A 215 16.94 -1.16 4.15
C PHE A 215 16.11 -0.39 3.11
N LEU A 216 16.75 0.11 2.06
CA LEU A 216 16.08 0.82 0.98
C LEU A 216 15.08 -0.07 0.25
N LEU A 217 15.45 -1.32 -0.08
CA LEU A 217 14.56 -2.29 -0.71
C LEU A 217 13.32 -2.57 0.15
N SER A 218 13.52 -2.97 1.41
CA SER A 218 12.39 -3.27 2.30
C SER A 218 11.50 -2.05 2.55
N THR A 219 12.10 -0.87 2.70
CA THR A 219 11.35 0.38 2.89
C THR A 219 10.57 0.76 1.63
N ALA A 220 11.17 0.65 0.44
CA ALA A 220 10.53 0.92 -0.84
C ALA A 220 9.29 0.05 -1.01
N VAL A 221 9.45 -1.28 -0.88
CA VAL A 221 8.37 -2.25 -1.05
C VAL A 221 7.25 -2.02 -0.05
N ALA A 222 7.58 -1.90 1.24
CA ALA A 222 6.57 -1.74 2.29
C ALA A 222 5.81 -0.41 2.18
N THR A 223 6.49 0.69 1.85
CA THR A 223 5.88 2.02 1.72
C THR A 223 4.97 2.08 0.50
N VAL A 224 5.41 1.54 -0.65
CA VAL A 224 4.62 1.50 -1.88
C VAL A 224 3.40 0.59 -1.73
N ALA A 225 3.57 -0.61 -1.17
CA ALA A 225 2.45 -1.50 -0.91
C ALA A 225 1.41 -0.87 0.05
N SER A 226 1.88 -0.15 1.09
CA SER A 226 1.00 0.60 1.99
C SER A 226 0.29 1.76 1.29
N GLY A 227 1.01 2.46 0.40
CA GLY A 227 0.48 3.57 -0.40
C GLY A 227 -0.52 3.13 -1.47
N LEU A 228 -0.39 1.92 -2.03
CA LEU A 228 -1.32 1.37 -3.02
C LEU A 228 -2.66 0.95 -2.40
N ALA A 229 -2.67 0.59 -1.11
CA ALA A 229 -3.82 0.01 -0.43
C ALA A 229 -5.15 0.76 -0.61
N PRO A 230 -5.23 2.10 -0.50
CA PRO A 230 -6.47 2.84 -0.67
C PRO A 230 -7.03 2.79 -2.10
N PHE A 231 -6.16 2.60 -3.09
CA PHE A 231 -6.51 2.61 -4.51
C PHE A 231 -6.92 1.22 -5.00
N THR A 232 -6.28 0.17 -4.50
CA THR A 232 -6.54 -1.22 -4.93
C THR A 232 -7.55 -1.95 -4.04
N ARG A 233 -7.81 -1.46 -2.82
CA ARG A 233 -8.80 -2.00 -1.88
C ARG A 233 -8.67 -3.54 -1.73
N GLN A 234 -9.74 -4.29 -1.99
CA GLN A 234 -9.77 -5.75 -1.89
C GLN A 234 -8.77 -6.47 -2.81
N PHE A 235 -8.31 -5.81 -3.88
CA PHE A 235 -7.34 -6.39 -4.83
C PHE A 235 -5.88 -6.19 -4.42
N LEU A 236 -5.60 -5.46 -3.33
CA LEU A 236 -4.23 -5.22 -2.86
C LEU A 236 -3.40 -6.51 -2.76
N PRO A 237 -3.91 -7.61 -2.17
CA PRO A 237 -3.14 -8.85 -2.07
C PRO A 237 -2.65 -9.37 -3.43
N ALA A 238 -3.49 -9.26 -4.46
CA ALA A 238 -3.16 -9.72 -5.80
C ALA A 238 -2.24 -8.75 -6.53
N VAL A 239 -2.50 -7.45 -6.46
CA VAL A 239 -1.63 -6.42 -7.08
C VAL A 239 -0.23 -6.49 -6.49
N GLY A 240 -0.13 -6.57 -5.16
CA GLY A 240 1.15 -6.68 -4.48
C GLY A 240 1.86 -8.02 -4.74
N MET A 241 1.12 -9.13 -4.84
CA MET A 241 1.71 -10.41 -5.25
C MET A 241 2.23 -10.36 -6.69
N THR A 242 1.46 -9.82 -7.62
CA THR A 242 1.89 -9.71 -9.02
C THR A 242 3.11 -8.82 -9.14
N LEU A 243 3.13 -7.67 -8.47
CA LEU A 243 4.23 -6.71 -8.54
C LEU A 243 5.49 -7.19 -7.79
N PHE A 244 5.36 -7.52 -6.51
CA PHE A 244 6.50 -7.78 -5.61
C PHE A 244 6.87 -9.26 -5.49
N ILE A 245 6.13 -10.19 -6.10
CA ILE A 245 6.49 -11.61 -6.08
C ILE A 245 6.65 -12.08 -7.52
N VAL A 246 5.57 -12.12 -8.29
CA VAL A 246 5.53 -12.73 -9.63
C VAL A 246 6.42 -12.00 -10.63
N MET A 247 6.26 -10.69 -10.78
CA MET A 247 7.01 -9.90 -11.76
C MET A 247 8.43 -9.60 -11.27
N SER A 248 8.63 -9.52 -9.96
CA SER A 248 9.91 -9.14 -9.36
C SER A 248 11.05 -10.11 -9.67
N ILE A 249 10.82 -11.43 -9.58
CA ILE A 249 11.89 -12.42 -9.72
C ILE A 249 12.39 -12.54 -11.16
N PRO A 250 11.52 -12.69 -12.18
CA PRO A 250 11.97 -12.77 -13.58
C PRO A 250 12.69 -11.51 -14.04
N THR A 251 12.30 -10.35 -13.52
CA THR A 251 12.91 -9.06 -13.85
C THR A 251 14.07 -8.71 -12.92
N SER A 252 14.43 -9.54 -11.94
CA SER A 252 15.45 -9.19 -10.94
C SER A 252 16.88 -9.16 -11.48
N GLY A 253 17.14 -9.76 -12.65
CA GLY A 253 18.51 -9.99 -13.12
C GLY A 253 19.29 -11.03 -12.31
N GLY A 254 18.67 -11.65 -11.29
CA GLY A 254 19.33 -12.57 -10.36
C GLY A 254 19.47 -13.99 -10.91
N ALA A 255 18.38 -14.55 -11.47
CA ALA A 255 18.38 -15.91 -12.03
C ALA A 255 18.99 -15.94 -13.43
N VAL A 256 18.60 -14.97 -14.24
CA VAL A 256 19.14 -14.70 -15.58
C VAL A 256 19.51 -13.23 -15.60
N PRO A 257 20.77 -12.87 -15.90
CA PRO A 257 21.21 -11.47 -15.99
C PRO A 257 20.38 -10.67 -17.00
N ALA A 258 20.15 -9.39 -16.70
CA ALA A 258 19.26 -8.55 -17.48
C ALA A 258 19.55 -8.53 -19.00
N PRO A 259 20.81 -8.48 -19.48
CA PRO A 259 21.11 -8.48 -20.92
C PRO A 259 20.73 -9.77 -21.65
N LEU A 260 20.43 -10.86 -20.91
CA LEU A 260 19.94 -12.10 -21.50
C LEU A 260 18.41 -12.20 -21.55
N LEU A 261 17.72 -11.22 -20.96
CA LEU A 261 16.26 -11.13 -20.97
C LEU A 261 15.77 -10.42 -22.24
N PRO A 262 14.56 -10.73 -22.72
CA PRO A 262 13.93 -9.93 -23.77
C PRO A 262 13.77 -8.46 -23.36
N GLU A 263 13.79 -7.54 -24.33
CA GLU A 263 13.81 -6.08 -24.10
C GLU A 263 12.71 -5.57 -23.16
N PHE A 264 11.50 -6.13 -23.26
CA PHE A 264 10.41 -5.79 -22.35
C PHE A 264 10.81 -6.00 -20.87
N PHE A 265 11.43 -7.12 -20.56
CA PHE A 265 11.88 -7.44 -19.20
C PHE A 265 13.10 -6.62 -18.80
N GLN A 266 13.95 -6.21 -19.75
CA GLN A 266 15.05 -5.27 -19.48
C GLN A 266 14.52 -3.89 -19.08
N GLY A 267 13.49 -3.38 -19.79
CA GLY A 267 12.82 -2.14 -19.45
C GLY A 267 12.17 -2.18 -18.07
N VAL A 268 11.50 -3.30 -17.74
CA VAL A 268 10.92 -3.49 -16.40
C VAL A 268 12.01 -3.64 -15.34
N HIS A 269 13.09 -4.38 -15.62
CA HIS A 269 14.24 -4.54 -14.73
C HIS A 269 14.82 -3.18 -14.32
N ALA A 270 14.98 -2.25 -15.26
CA ALA A 270 15.53 -0.92 -15.01
C ALA A 270 14.79 -0.12 -13.93
N VAL A 271 13.48 -0.35 -13.76
CA VAL A 271 12.66 0.37 -12.79
C VAL A 271 12.26 -0.46 -11.59
N MET A 272 12.38 -1.79 -11.61
CA MET A 272 11.87 -2.63 -10.51
C MET A 272 12.74 -2.54 -9.25
N PRO A 273 12.15 -2.52 -8.04
CA PRO A 273 12.92 -2.34 -6.81
C PRO A 273 13.80 -3.55 -6.51
N LEU A 274 13.30 -4.78 -6.70
CA LEU A 274 14.10 -5.99 -6.46
C LEU A 274 15.30 -6.07 -7.41
N ALA A 275 15.09 -5.72 -8.68
CA ALA A 275 16.13 -5.69 -9.71
C ALA A 275 17.26 -4.73 -9.34
N ASN A 276 16.90 -3.48 -9.05
CA ASN A 276 17.88 -2.46 -8.68
C ASN A 276 18.58 -2.79 -7.33
N ALA A 277 17.90 -3.46 -6.40
CA ALA A 277 18.58 -3.94 -5.20
C ALA A 277 19.61 -5.03 -5.52
N VAL A 278 19.32 -5.97 -6.42
CA VAL A 278 20.29 -6.99 -6.87
C VAL A 278 21.51 -6.34 -7.54
N ASP A 279 21.29 -5.36 -8.41
CA ASP A 279 22.39 -4.64 -9.08
C ASP A 279 23.24 -3.81 -8.10
N ALA A 280 22.60 -3.12 -7.15
CA ALA A 280 23.32 -2.40 -6.10
C ALA A 280 24.16 -3.35 -5.23
N LEU A 281 23.58 -4.51 -4.86
CA LEU A 281 24.29 -5.52 -4.06
C LEU A 281 25.49 -6.09 -4.84
N ARG A 282 25.34 -6.41 -6.13
CA ARG A 282 26.46 -6.84 -6.98
C ARG A 282 27.53 -5.78 -7.07
N GLY A 283 27.17 -4.52 -7.32
CA GLY A 283 28.09 -3.40 -7.37
C GLY A 283 28.91 -3.27 -6.08
N VAL A 284 28.25 -3.35 -4.92
CA VAL A 284 28.90 -3.29 -3.60
C VAL A 284 29.80 -4.50 -3.31
N LEU A 285 29.34 -5.71 -3.64
CA LEU A 285 30.01 -6.96 -3.24
C LEU A 285 31.12 -7.38 -4.19
N TYR A 286 31.00 -7.09 -5.48
CA TYR A 286 31.87 -7.66 -6.52
C TYR A 286 32.62 -6.60 -7.34
N PHE A 287 32.20 -5.34 -7.31
CA PHE A 287 32.74 -4.28 -8.17
C PHE A 287 33.16 -3.03 -7.38
N ASP A 288 33.52 -3.16 -6.11
CA ASP A 288 34.00 -2.06 -5.25
C ASP A 288 33.08 -0.80 -5.22
N GLY A 289 31.78 -0.98 -5.44
CA GLY A 289 30.79 0.09 -5.48
C GLY A 289 30.56 0.72 -6.85
N ALA A 290 31.14 0.19 -7.94
CA ALA A 290 30.84 0.65 -9.29
C ALA A 290 29.35 0.45 -9.64
N GLY A 291 28.78 1.39 -10.40
CA GLY A 291 27.40 1.30 -10.90
C GLY A 291 26.27 1.37 -9.84
N VAL A 292 26.55 1.63 -8.56
CA VAL A 292 25.53 1.58 -7.49
C VAL A 292 24.58 2.78 -7.44
N LEU A 293 24.98 3.93 -7.99
CA LEU A 293 24.23 5.18 -7.87
C LEU A 293 22.83 5.10 -8.50
N LYS A 294 22.74 4.66 -9.76
CA LYS A 294 21.47 4.56 -10.49
C LYS A 294 20.48 3.63 -9.75
N PRO A 295 20.87 2.40 -9.36
CA PRO A 295 19.99 1.54 -8.59
C PRO A 295 19.52 2.11 -7.25
N LEU A 296 20.40 2.78 -6.52
CA LEU A 296 20.02 3.46 -5.26
C LEU A 296 19.01 4.59 -5.49
N LEU A 297 19.18 5.37 -6.56
CA LEU A 297 18.23 6.42 -6.93
C LEU A 297 16.86 5.84 -7.28
N VAL A 298 16.80 4.71 -7.97
CA VAL A 298 15.53 4.02 -8.27
C VAL A 298 14.83 3.57 -6.98
N LEU A 299 15.56 2.95 -6.04
CA LEU A 299 15.01 2.55 -4.74
C LEU A 299 14.48 3.76 -3.95
N CYS A 300 15.24 4.85 -3.91
CA CYS A 300 14.79 6.11 -3.32
C CYS A 300 13.53 6.66 -4.02
N GLY A 301 13.48 6.57 -5.35
CA GLY A 301 12.32 6.95 -6.17
C GLY A 301 11.07 6.16 -5.79
N TRP A 302 11.17 4.85 -5.55
CA TRP A 302 10.05 4.04 -5.05
C TRP A 302 9.61 4.45 -3.65
N ILE A 303 10.53 4.75 -2.74
CA ILE A 303 10.18 5.26 -1.40
C ILE A 303 9.39 6.56 -1.54
N VAL A 304 9.87 7.50 -2.36
CA VAL A 304 9.19 8.77 -2.64
C VAL A 304 7.81 8.53 -3.26
N ALA A 305 7.69 7.62 -4.23
CA ALA A 305 6.41 7.27 -4.84
C ALA A 305 5.41 6.69 -3.83
N GLY A 306 5.86 5.78 -2.96
CA GLY A 306 5.03 5.23 -1.88
C GLY A 306 4.57 6.31 -0.89
N LEU A 307 5.47 7.22 -0.48
CA LEU A 307 5.14 8.36 0.37
C LEU A 307 4.17 9.32 -0.31
N ALA A 308 4.32 9.56 -1.61
CA ALA A 308 3.43 10.40 -2.40
C ALA A 308 2.02 9.79 -2.50
N LEU A 309 1.90 8.48 -2.70
CA LEU A 309 0.61 7.78 -2.69
C LEU A 309 -0.08 7.88 -1.33
N LEU A 310 0.67 7.72 -0.25
CA LEU A 310 0.16 7.96 1.10
C LEU A 310 -0.29 9.43 1.25
N ALA A 311 0.52 10.40 0.86
CA ALA A 311 0.16 11.82 0.95
C ALA A 311 -1.11 12.15 0.14
N LEU A 312 -1.25 11.57 -1.04
CA LEU A 312 -2.43 11.71 -1.90
C LEU A 312 -3.69 11.17 -1.23
N ASP A 313 -3.60 9.98 -0.64
CA ASP A 313 -4.68 9.39 0.15
C ASP A 313 -5.11 10.30 1.31
N HIS A 314 -4.14 10.86 2.04
CA HIS A 314 -4.42 11.80 3.14
C HIS A 314 -5.12 13.07 2.65
N ALA A 315 -4.66 13.64 1.53
CA ALA A 315 -5.27 14.83 0.95
C ALA A 315 -6.71 14.57 0.49
N ARG A 316 -6.99 13.39 -0.08
CA ARG A 316 -8.35 12.97 -0.48
C ARG A 316 -9.28 12.84 0.72
N HIS A 317 -8.84 12.20 1.79
CA HIS A 317 -9.64 12.09 3.02
C HIS A 317 -9.91 13.44 3.68
N ARG A 318 -8.93 14.36 3.67
CA ARG A 318 -9.14 15.72 4.18
C ARG A 318 -10.11 16.54 3.33
N ARG A 319 -10.06 16.40 2.00
CA ARG A 319 -11.00 17.08 1.10
C ARG A 319 -12.42 16.55 1.26
N ALA A 320 -12.60 15.23 1.28
CA ALA A 320 -13.92 14.63 1.52
C ALA A 320 -14.53 15.08 2.86
N ALA A 321 -13.72 15.13 3.93
CA ALA A 321 -14.18 15.66 5.21
C ALA A 321 -14.48 17.16 5.20
N ALA A 322 -13.81 17.94 4.34
CA ALA A 322 -14.09 19.36 4.15
C ALA A 322 -15.34 19.61 3.29
N ASP A 323 -15.60 18.77 2.28
CA ASP A 323 -16.81 18.81 1.45
C ASP A 323 -18.04 18.36 2.24
N GLU A 324 -17.92 17.34 3.11
CA GLU A 324 -18.98 16.97 4.07
C GLU A 324 -19.22 18.01 5.16
N ALA A 325 -18.18 18.79 5.50
CA ALA A 325 -18.27 19.89 6.47
C ALA A 325 -18.63 21.24 5.81
N ALA A 326 -18.67 21.32 4.47
CA ALA A 326 -19.15 22.50 3.79
C ALA A 326 -20.65 22.63 4.09
N PRO A 327 -21.12 23.77 4.63
CA PRO A 327 -22.55 23.97 4.82
C PRO A 327 -23.18 23.94 3.43
N VAL A 328 -24.00 22.93 3.16
CA VAL A 328 -24.96 23.01 2.07
C VAL A 328 -25.97 24.07 2.50
N GLU A 329 -25.69 25.33 2.16
CA GLU A 329 -26.70 26.40 2.15
C GLU A 329 -27.67 26.06 1.01
N ASP A 330 -28.61 25.18 1.29
CA ASP A 330 -29.81 25.00 0.49
C ASP A 330 -30.77 26.15 0.83
N PRO A 331 -30.98 27.15 -0.05
CA PRO A 331 -31.83 28.32 0.24
C PRO A 331 -33.32 27.96 0.38
N ALA A 332 -33.69 26.68 0.19
CA ALA A 332 -35.06 26.18 0.34
C ALA A 332 -35.27 25.26 1.55
N ALA A 333 -34.23 25.01 2.36
CA ALA A 333 -34.32 24.23 3.59
C ALA A 333 -33.96 25.09 4.81
N GLU A 334 -34.75 26.14 5.06
CA GLU A 334 -34.92 26.63 6.43
C GLU A 334 -35.49 25.46 7.26
N THR A 335 -34.60 24.66 7.84
CA THR A 335 -35.00 23.79 8.94
C THR A 335 -35.36 24.73 10.10
N PRO A 336 -36.61 24.73 10.57
CA PRO A 336 -37.01 25.65 11.63
C PRO A 336 -36.13 25.38 12.84
N VAL A 337 -35.43 26.40 13.33
CA VAL A 337 -34.57 26.30 14.51
C VAL A 337 -35.43 25.75 15.67
N PRO A 338 -35.06 24.63 16.30
CA PRO A 338 -35.80 24.08 17.42
C PRO A 338 -36.00 25.13 18.51
N THR A 339 -37.22 25.63 18.65
CA THR A 339 -37.52 26.76 19.53
C THR A 339 -38.49 26.31 20.61
N ALA A 340 -38.16 26.62 21.86
CA ALA A 340 -39.07 26.45 22.99
C ALA A 340 -40.23 27.44 22.83
N LEU A 341 -41.47 26.94 22.75
CA LEU A 341 -42.65 27.79 22.66
C LEU A 341 -43.23 28.05 24.06
N PRO A 342 -43.62 29.30 24.39
CA PRO A 342 -44.37 29.56 25.61
C PRO A 342 -45.73 28.84 25.55
N ALA A 343 -46.10 28.15 26.63
CA ALA A 343 -47.29 27.27 26.67
C ALA A 343 -48.66 28.01 26.68
N GLN A 344 -48.74 29.28 26.25
CA GLN A 344 -49.99 30.06 26.20
C GLN A 344 -50.25 30.72 24.84
N ARG A 345 -51.37 30.30 24.23
CA ARG A 345 -52.17 30.92 23.14
C ARG A 345 -51.43 31.26 21.83
N HIS A 346 -51.66 30.40 20.83
CA HIS A 346 -51.31 30.62 19.42
C HIS A 346 -51.87 31.96 18.90
N HIS A 347 -50.98 32.87 18.49
CA HIS A 347 -51.30 33.97 17.58
C HIS A 347 -51.11 33.49 16.13
N PHE A 348 -51.92 34.02 15.21
CA PHE A 348 -51.82 33.72 13.78
C PHE A 348 -50.41 34.12 13.27
N GLY A 349 -49.61 33.16 12.80
CA GLY A 349 -48.27 33.39 12.21
C GLY A 349 -47.08 32.71 12.91
N GLU A 350 -47.26 32.05 14.05
CA GLU A 350 -46.18 31.32 14.75
C GLU A 350 -46.08 29.83 14.36
N PRO A 351 -44.88 29.22 14.42
CA PRO A 351 -44.67 27.82 14.03
C PRO A 351 -45.48 26.86 14.91
N VAL A 352 -46.17 25.91 14.27
CA VAL A 352 -47.02 24.91 14.94
C VAL A 352 -46.16 23.98 15.82
N PRO A 353 -46.54 23.73 17.09
CA PRO A 353 -45.76 22.85 17.97
C PRO A 353 -45.72 21.44 17.41
N THR A 354 -44.50 20.92 17.24
CA THR A 354 -44.24 19.56 16.75
C THR A 354 -44.29 18.55 17.90
N LEU A 355 -44.05 19.00 19.14
CA LEU A 355 -44.09 18.20 20.35
C LEU A 355 -44.72 19.01 21.49
N THR A 356 -45.66 18.41 22.22
CA THR A 356 -46.27 18.99 23.42
C THR A 356 -46.36 17.96 24.54
N GLY A 357 -46.52 18.41 25.78
CA GLY A 357 -46.78 17.49 26.89
C GLY A 357 -46.90 18.17 28.23
N VAL A 358 -47.16 17.37 29.25
CA VAL A 358 -47.30 17.79 30.65
C VAL A 358 -46.35 16.99 31.53
N VAL A 359 -45.67 17.69 32.45
CA VAL A 359 -44.89 17.07 33.51
C VAL A 359 -45.67 17.20 34.82
N VAL A 360 -46.01 16.06 35.40
CA VAL A 360 -46.73 15.96 36.67
C VAL A 360 -45.91 15.19 37.70
N ASP A 361 -46.31 15.28 38.95
CA ASP A 361 -45.70 14.52 40.03
C ASP A 361 -46.42 13.20 40.36
N ALA A 362 -45.96 12.51 41.41
CA ALA A 362 -46.55 11.27 41.87
C ALA A 362 -48.02 11.43 42.36
N ALA A 363 -48.44 12.63 42.77
CA ALA A 363 -49.81 12.94 43.17
C ALA A 363 -50.67 13.48 42.00
N HIS A 364 -50.13 13.53 40.78
CA HIS A 364 -50.74 14.16 39.59
C HIS A 364 -50.86 15.69 39.67
N GLU A 365 -50.06 16.33 40.53
CA GLU A 365 -49.96 17.79 40.55
C GLU A 365 -48.99 18.27 39.46
N PRO A 366 -49.30 19.37 38.75
CA PRO A 366 -48.45 19.91 37.70
C PRO A 366 -47.13 20.44 38.26
N LEU A 367 -46.02 20.06 37.64
CA LEU A 367 -44.68 20.51 38.05
C LEU A 367 -44.26 21.73 37.25
N ARG A 368 -44.21 22.89 37.91
CA ARG A 368 -43.66 24.12 37.35
C ARG A 368 -42.13 24.09 37.33
N GLY A 369 -41.52 24.55 36.24
CA GLY A 369 -40.07 24.71 36.14
C GLY A 369 -39.29 23.40 36.03
N ALA A 370 -39.95 22.29 35.66
CA ALA A 370 -39.28 21.05 35.29
C ALA A 370 -38.58 21.26 33.93
N ALA A 371 -37.31 20.87 33.85
CA ALA A 371 -36.52 20.95 32.62
C ALA A 371 -36.81 19.74 31.74
N VAL A 372 -37.23 19.98 30.50
CA VAL A 372 -37.42 18.97 29.46
C VAL A 372 -36.34 19.19 28.39
N VAL A 373 -35.49 18.19 28.19
CA VAL A 373 -34.39 18.21 27.21
C VAL A 373 -34.72 17.22 26.10
N VAL A 374 -34.66 17.67 24.85
CA VAL A 374 -34.87 16.83 23.66
C VAL A 374 -33.51 16.55 23.01
N LEU A 375 -33.22 15.27 22.79
CA LEU A 375 -31.97 14.77 22.23
C LEU A 375 -32.22 14.02 20.92
N ASP A 376 -31.27 14.09 19.99
CA ASP A 376 -31.28 13.29 18.75
C ASP A 376 -30.88 11.81 19.00
N GLY A 377 -30.94 10.97 17.96
CA GLY A 377 -30.53 9.56 18.03
C GLY A 377 -29.06 9.32 18.35
N ARG A 378 -28.21 10.35 18.32
CA ARG A 378 -26.77 10.32 18.68
C ARG A 378 -26.49 10.89 20.07
N GLY A 379 -27.53 11.32 20.80
CA GLY A 379 -27.43 11.88 22.15
C GLY A 379 -27.06 13.37 22.21
N ARG A 380 -27.10 14.10 21.07
CA ARG A 380 -26.90 15.56 21.07
C ARG A 380 -28.19 16.28 21.47
N GLN A 381 -28.06 17.32 22.29
CA GLN A 381 -29.18 18.18 22.65
C GLN A 381 -29.64 19.01 21.46
N LEU A 382 -30.92 18.86 21.11
CA LEU A 382 -31.62 19.65 20.10
C LEU A 382 -32.21 20.93 20.71
N VAL A 383 -32.88 20.80 21.86
CA VAL A 383 -33.49 21.92 22.58
C VAL A 383 -33.69 21.56 24.06
N SER A 384 -33.75 22.57 24.92
CA SER A 384 -34.20 22.44 26.30
C SER A 384 -35.28 23.48 26.58
N THR A 385 -36.34 23.09 27.28
CA THR A 385 -37.43 23.98 27.69
C THR A 385 -37.79 23.71 29.16
N PHE A 386 -38.50 24.64 29.78
CA PHE A 386 -39.02 24.52 31.13
C PHE A 386 -40.55 24.50 31.11
N THR A 387 -41.15 23.73 32.00
CA THR A 387 -42.60 23.68 32.13
C THR A 387 -43.19 24.96 32.75
N ASP A 388 -44.38 25.34 32.28
CA ASP A 388 -45.13 26.49 32.80
C ASP A 388 -45.81 26.22 34.16
N ASP A 389 -46.61 27.19 34.63
CA ASP A 389 -47.35 27.11 35.89
C ASP A 389 -48.41 25.98 35.92
N ARG A 390 -48.73 25.38 34.77
CA ARG A 390 -49.62 24.22 34.62
C ARG A 390 -48.85 22.94 34.26
N GLY A 391 -47.52 22.95 34.37
CA GLY A 391 -46.67 21.80 34.06
C GLY A 391 -46.52 21.52 32.57
N ARG A 392 -46.95 22.42 31.68
CA ARG A 392 -46.97 22.21 30.23
C ARG A 392 -45.68 22.65 29.57
N TYR A 393 -45.29 21.94 28.52
CA TYR A 393 -44.19 22.33 27.65
C TYR A 393 -44.56 22.13 26.17
N ALA A 394 -43.93 22.92 25.29
CA ALA A 394 -44.12 22.83 23.85
C ALA A 394 -42.81 23.13 23.12
N VAL A 395 -42.57 22.40 22.02
CA VAL A 395 -41.39 22.52 21.17
C VAL A 395 -41.84 22.47 19.71
N ALA A 396 -41.28 23.36 18.88
CA ALA A 396 -41.43 23.33 17.43
C ALA A 396 -40.08 23.12 16.74
N GLY A 397 -40.12 22.75 15.45
CA GLY A 397 -38.92 22.65 14.61
C GLY A 397 -38.10 21.37 14.81
N LEU A 398 -38.73 20.29 15.28
CA LEU A 398 -38.03 19.01 15.51
C LEU A 398 -37.88 18.22 14.19
N PRO A 399 -36.73 17.55 13.96
CA PRO A 399 -36.52 16.69 12.81
C PRO A 399 -37.39 15.42 12.89
N GLU A 400 -37.66 14.80 11.73
CA GLU A 400 -38.34 13.51 11.66
C GLU A 400 -37.39 12.37 12.07
N ASP A 401 -37.35 12.06 13.36
CA ASP A 401 -36.51 10.99 13.88
C ASP A 401 -37.06 10.42 15.21
N HIS A 402 -36.42 9.35 15.71
CA HIS A 402 -36.59 8.88 17.07
C HIS A 402 -35.82 9.79 18.03
N LEU A 403 -36.56 10.65 18.73
CA LEU A 403 -36.00 11.58 19.69
C LEU A 403 -36.04 10.99 21.09
N SER A 404 -35.00 11.26 21.88
CA SER A 404 -34.96 10.93 23.31
C SER A 404 -35.26 12.18 24.13
N LEU A 405 -36.34 12.16 24.89
CA LEU A 405 -36.73 13.24 25.77
C LEU A 405 -36.36 12.88 27.21
N VAL A 406 -35.82 13.83 27.95
CA VAL A 406 -35.47 13.68 29.36
C VAL A 406 -36.13 14.81 30.15
N ALA A 407 -37.04 14.46 31.06
CA ALA A 407 -37.65 15.40 32.00
C ALA A 407 -36.97 15.28 33.37
N SER A 408 -36.64 16.42 33.97
CA SER A 408 -35.94 16.50 35.25
C SER A 408 -36.42 17.68 36.09
N ALA A 409 -36.44 17.50 37.41
CA ALA A 409 -36.78 18.55 38.36
C ALA A 409 -35.96 18.36 39.66
N PRO A 410 -35.62 19.45 40.39
CA PRO A 410 -34.88 19.36 41.64
C PRO A 410 -35.56 18.42 42.65
N GLY A 411 -34.79 17.54 43.30
CA GLY A 411 -35.30 16.59 44.30
C GLY A 411 -36.10 15.40 43.74
N ARG A 412 -36.20 15.25 42.41
CA ARG A 412 -36.94 14.17 41.74
C ARG A 412 -36.03 13.31 40.85
N HIS A 413 -36.41 12.06 40.63
CA HIS A 413 -35.73 11.19 39.67
C HIS A 413 -36.05 11.65 38.23
N PRO A 414 -35.04 11.83 37.36
CA PRO A 414 -35.28 12.15 35.97
C PRO A 414 -35.92 10.95 35.24
N GLU A 415 -36.81 11.24 34.30
CA GLU A 415 -37.49 10.24 33.48
C GLU A 415 -37.16 10.49 32.01
N ALA A 416 -36.90 9.41 31.27
CA ALA A 416 -36.55 9.49 29.86
C ALA A 416 -37.49 8.65 29.01
N GLN A 417 -37.96 9.20 27.90
CA GLN A 417 -38.84 8.53 26.96
C GLN A 417 -38.33 8.73 25.53
N ARG A 418 -38.49 7.71 24.68
CA ARG A 418 -38.26 7.83 23.23
C ARG A 418 -39.57 7.98 22.50
N ILE A 419 -39.64 8.93 21.57
CA ILE A 419 -40.81 9.16 20.73
C ILE A 419 -40.38 9.35 19.27
N LEU A 420 -41.22 8.88 18.35
CA LEU A 420 -41.05 9.16 16.93
C LEU A 420 -41.81 10.44 16.59
N VAL A 421 -41.09 11.45 16.11
CA VAL A 421 -41.69 12.71 15.63
C VAL A 421 -41.82 12.64 14.10
N ARG A 422 -42.98 13.05 13.56
CA ARG A 422 -43.25 13.11 12.11
C ARG A 422 -43.74 14.51 11.75
N GLN A 423 -43.40 15.02 10.56
CA GLN A 423 -43.90 16.31 10.09
C GLN A 423 -45.42 16.27 9.94
N GLY A 424 -46.08 17.36 10.34
CA GLY A 424 -47.52 17.53 10.23
C GLY A 424 -48.36 16.76 11.26
N ALA A 425 -47.75 15.94 12.13
CA ALA A 425 -48.43 15.21 13.20
C ALA A 425 -47.83 15.60 14.58
N PRO A 426 -48.51 16.45 15.37
CA PRO A 426 -48.00 16.82 16.69
C PRO A 426 -47.88 15.58 17.59
N ALA A 427 -46.68 15.37 18.13
CA ALA A 427 -46.41 14.31 19.08
C ALA A 427 -46.71 14.77 20.52
N THR A 428 -47.18 13.85 21.36
CA THR A 428 -47.45 14.14 22.78
C THR A 428 -46.63 13.22 23.67
N ALA A 429 -45.91 13.78 24.66
CA ALA A 429 -45.15 13.01 25.64
C ALA A 429 -45.34 13.59 27.06
N ASP A 430 -45.99 12.83 27.93
CA ASP A 430 -46.24 13.23 29.32
C ASP A 430 -45.27 12.52 30.25
N PHE A 431 -44.81 13.22 31.29
CA PHE A 431 -43.84 12.71 32.26
C PHE A 431 -44.39 12.70 33.68
N ARG A 432 -44.00 11.70 34.47
CA ARG A 432 -44.38 11.57 35.87
C ARG A 432 -43.16 11.42 36.76
N LEU A 433 -42.68 12.53 37.31
CA LEU A 433 -41.44 12.57 38.08
C LEU A 433 -41.66 12.15 39.54
N ARG A 434 -41.04 11.04 39.94
CA ARG A 434 -41.07 10.53 41.33
C ARG A 434 -40.04 11.23 42.21
N VAL A 435 -40.35 11.39 43.50
CA VAL A 435 -39.41 11.94 44.48
C VAL A 435 -38.23 11.01 44.65
N ARG A 436 -37.02 11.58 44.80
CA ARG A 436 -35.80 10.82 45.08
C ARG A 436 -35.80 10.39 46.56
N GLU A 437 -35.98 9.09 46.82
CA GLU A 437 -35.86 8.56 48.19
C GLU A 437 -34.45 8.83 48.71
N GLY A 438 -34.35 9.70 49.72
CA GLY A 438 -33.07 10.14 50.32
C GLY A 438 -32.86 11.66 50.47
N ALA A 439 -33.78 12.51 49.98
CA ALA A 439 -33.66 13.98 50.11
C ALA A 439 -34.33 14.56 51.38
N LEU A 440 -34.35 13.82 52.49
CA LEU A 440 -34.68 14.33 53.82
C LEU A 440 -33.45 14.20 54.72
N VAL A 441 -32.50 15.13 54.64
CA VAL A 441 -31.73 15.71 55.77
C VAL A 441 -30.99 16.95 55.24
N SER A 442 -31.47 18.15 55.58
CA SER A 442 -30.65 19.25 56.13
C SER A 442 -31.54 20.46 56.43
N ARG A 443 -31.79 20.71 57.71
CA ARG A 443 -32.03 22.05 58.25
C ARG A 443 -31.03 22.27 59.36
#